data_AF-A0A7X2PDB7-F1
#
_entry.id   AF-A0A7X2PDB7-F1
#
_cell.length_a   1.000
_cell.length_b   1.000
_cell.length_c   1.000
_cell.angle_alpha   90.00
_cell.angle_beta   90.00
_cell.angle_gamma   90.00
#
_symmetry.space_group_name_H-M   'P 1'
#
loop_
_entity.id
_entity.type
_entity.pdbx_description
1 polymer ?
#
loop_
_entity_poly.entity_id
_entity_poly.type
_entity_poly.pdbx_seq_one_letter_code
_entity_poly.pdbx_strand_id
1 'polypeptide(L)'
;MAMCIDDGLLSSYLDGELGEPYKSQVEEHLSYCTACQSRLEKLKKLDAIIKGVGPSDEELTSRQEQTLSILEKKCFSNKKISFWRKKLEVSIPSMVTAAAGIIVVFIGSFALFGSSSSNTSDIMPSFSAQAGSENVHLVSTKEQGLDAYSLEEIMKYLDSKGYNVDISIKGLKPIE
;
A
#
# COMPACT_ATOMS: atom_id res chain seq x y z
N MET A 1 -35.45 -9.62 5.99
CA MET A 1 -34.85 -8.29 6.21
C MET A 1 -33.54 -8.26 5.44
N ALA A 2 -33.53 -7.73 4.22
CA ALA A 2 -32.27 -7.53 3.51
C ALA A 2 -31.57 -6.34 4.18
N MET A 3 -30.38 -6.59 4.73
CA MET A 3 -29.50 -5.53 5.19
C MET A 3 -29.20 -4.62 3.99
N CYS A 4 -29.34 -3.31 4.18
CA CYS A 4 -29.01 -2.34 3.12
C CYS A 4 -27.50 -2.30 2.91
N ILE A 5 -27.09 -1.92 1.71
CA ILE A 5 -25.70 -1.63 1.39
C ILE A 5 -25.23 -0.40 2.17
N ASP A 6 -23.97 -0.42 2.58
CA ASP A 6 -23.30 0.70 3.25
C ASP A 6 -23.13 1.90 2.31
N ASP A 7 -23.25 3.10 2.86
CA ASP A 7 -23.19 4.33 2.06
C ASP A 7 -21.80 4.55 1.42
N GLY A 8 -20.72 4.07 2.04
CA GLY A 8 -19.37 4.13 1.48
C GLY A 8 -19.19 3.22 0.26
N LEU A 9 -19.81 2.04 0.27
CA LEU A 9 -19.79 1.16 -0.91
C LEU A 9 -20.62 1.79 -2.05
N LEU A 10 -21.72 2.46 -1.73
CA LEU A 10 -22.56 3.14 -2.70
C LEU A 10 -21.88 4.38 -3.32
N SER A 11 -21.04 5.11 -2.56
CA SER A 11 -20.22 6.19 -3.10
C SER A 11 -19.12 5.65 -4.01
N SER A 12 -18.38 4.62 -3.61
CA SER A 12 -17.37 4.01 -4.48
C SER A 12 -17.97 3.42 -5.76
N TYR A 13 -19.22 2.93 -5.71
CA TYR A 13 -19.97 2.56 -6.91
C TYR A 13 -20.25 3.76 -7.81
N LEU A 14 -20.69 4.89 -7.24
CA LEU A 14 -20.96 6.12 -7.99
C LEU A 14 -19.69 6.69 -8.66
N ASP A 15 -18.55 6.58 -7.98
CA ASP A 15 -17.25 7.04 -8.48
C ASP A 15 -16.61 6.07 -9.50
N GLY A 16 -17.20 4.88 -9.69
CA GLY A 16 -16.71 3.88 -10.62
C GLY A 16 -15.46 3.13 -10.16
N GLU A 17 -15.16 3.17 -8.87
CA GLU A 17 -13.96 2.53 -8.27
C GLU A 17 -14.15 1.04 -7.99
N LEU A 18 -15.39 0.53 -8.06
CA LEU A 18 -15.68 -0.87 -7.80
C LEU A 18 -15.36 -1.77 -9.00
N GLY A 19 -14.47 -2.74 -8.76
CA GLY A 19 -14.22 -3.87 -9.65
C GLY A 19 -15.20 -5.03 -9.42
N GLU A 20 -15.14 -6.03 -10.31
CA GLU A 20 -15.84 -7.30 -10.10
C GLU A 20 -15.19 -8.10 -8.96
N PRO A 21 -15.98 -8.81 -8.12
CA PRO A 21 -17.43 -9.09 -8.25
C PRO A 21 -18.34 -8.07 -7.54
N TYR A 22 -17.77 -7.10 -6.84
CA TYR A 22 -18.53 -6.18 -5.98
C TYR A 22 -19.49 -5.30 -6.76
N LYS A 23 -19.09 -4.86 -7.95
CA LYS A 23 -19.95 -4.09 -8.84
C LYS A 23 -21.23 -4.84 -9.19
N SER A 24 -21.12 -6.09 -9.64
CA SER A 24 -22.29 -6.94 -9.95
C SER A 24 -23.20 -7.15 -8.73
N GLN A 25 -22.64 -7.34 -7.53
CA GLN A 25 -23.43 -7.50 -6.31
C GLN A 25 -24.21 -6.22 -5.93
N VAL A 26 -23.59 -5.05 -6.11
CA VAL A 26 -24.26 -3.76 -5.88
C VAL A 26 -25.38 -3.56 -6.90
N GLU A 27 -25.14 -3.88 -8.18
CA GLU A 27 -26.15 -3.77 -9.24
C GLU A 27 -27.33 -4.71 -9.00
N GLU A 28 -27.06 -5.96 -8.60
CA GLU A 28 -28.09 -6.90 -8.19
C GLU A 28 -28.89 -6.37 -7.00
N HIS A 29 -28.24 -5.85 -5.95
CA HIS A 29 -28.93 -5.25 -4.81
C HIS A 29 -29.79 -4.06 -5.20
N LEU A 30 -29.27 -3.19 -6.06
CA LEU A 30 -30.01 -2.04 -6.57
C LEU A 30 -31.21 -2.48 -7.40
N SER A 31 -31.24 -3.67 -8.00
CA SER A 31 -32.41 -4.15 -8.75
C SER A 31 -33.65 -4.41 -7.88
N TYR A 32 -33.47 -4.80 -6.62
CA TYR A 32 -34.58 -5.15 -5.72
C TYR A 32 -34.75 -4.21 -4.51
N CYS A 33 -33.75 -3.39 -4.18
CA CYS A 33 -33.78 -2.52 -3.00
C CYS A 33 -34.06 -1.05 -3.35
N THR A 34 -35.32 -0.64 -3.27
CA THR A 34 -35.76 0.75 -3.53
C THR A 34 -35.16 1.77 -2.56
N ALA A 35 -34.88 1.35 -1.31
CA ALA A 35 -34.23 2.22 -0.33
C ALA A 35 -32.82 2.61 -0.78
N CYS A 36 -32.01 1.65 -1.24
CA CYS A 36 -30.65 1.92 -1.73
C CYS A 36 -30.66 2.70 -3.04
N GLN A 37 -31.60 2.43 -3.96
CA GLN A 37 -31.81 3.27 -5.15
C GLN A 37 -32.06 4.74 -4.77
N SER A 38 -32.95 4.98 -3.79
CA SER A 38 -33.28 6.35 -3.35
C SER A 38 -32.07 7.07 -2.74
N ARG A 39 -31.18 6.34 -2.07
CA ARG A 39 -29.92 6.89 -1.52
C ARG A 39 -28.94 7.22 -2.63
N LEU A 40 -28.79 6.33 -3.61
CA LEU A 40 -27.93 6.56 -4.78
C LEU A 40 -28.36 7.82 -5.53
N GLU A 41 -29.66 8.03 -5.72
CA GLU A 41 -30.18 9.23 -6.36
C GLU A 41 -29.91 10.52 -5.56
N LYS A 42 -29.89 10.45 -4.22
CA LYS A 42 -29.47 11.58 -3.38
C LYS A 42 -27.98 11.90 -3.57
N LEU A 43 -27.13 10.87 -3.60
CA LEU A 43 -25.70 11.03 -3.83
C LEU A 43 -25.42 11.62 -5.21
N LYS A 44 -26.10 11.14 -6.27
CA LYS A 44 -26.00 11.72 -7.62
C LYS A 44 -26.38 13.19 -7.68
N LYS A 45 -27.45 13.60 -6.98
CA LYS A 45 -27.85 15.00 -6.91
C LYS A 45 -26.80 15.86 -6.21
N LEU A 46 -26.23 15.35 -5.12
CA LEU A 46 -25.16 16.04 -4.41
C LEU A 46 -23.91 16.19 -5.30
N ASP A 47 -23.50 15.12 -5.98
CA ASP A 47 -22.38 15.12 -6.93
C ASP A 47 -22.59 16.14 -8.06
N ALA A 48 -23.80 16.20 -8.63
CA ALA A 48 -24.13 17.19 -9.66
C ALA A 48 -24.06 18.64 -9.15
N ILE A 49 -24.52 18.90 -7.92
CA ILE A 49 -24.42 20.24 -7.30
C ILE A 49 -22.95 20.61 -7.09
N ILE A 50 -22.15 19.70 -6.56
CA ILE A 50 -20.71 19.93 -6.30
C ILE A 50 -19.98 20.22 -7.61
N LYS A 51 -20.22 19.41 -8.65
CA LYS A 51 -19.63 19.61 -9.98
C LYS A 51 -20.07 20.94 -10.60
N GLY A 52 -21.30 21.40 -10.36
CA GLY A 52 -21.80 22.68 -10.84
C GLY A 52 -21.26 23.91 -10.11
N VAL A 53 -20.73 23.75 -8.89
CA VAL A 53 -20.09 24.83 -8.10
C VAL A 53 -18.58 24.89 -8.36
N GLY A 54 -18.01 23.88 -9.02
CA GLY A 54 -16.62 23.88 -9.44
C GLY A 54 -16.28 25.13 -10.28
N PRO A 55 -15.05 25.65 -10.18
CA PRO A 55 -14.67 26.76 -11.04
C PRO A 55 -14.73 26.29 -12.50
N SER A 56 -15.12 27.18 -13.41
CA SER A 56 -15.25 26.81 -14.82
C SER A 56 -13.90 26.39 -15.38
N ASP A 57 -13.87 25.44 -16.33
CA ASP A 57 -12.62 24.89 -16.87
C ASP A 57 -11.66 25.98 -17.39
N GLU A 58 -12.22 27.13 -17.81
CA GLU A 58 -11.47 28.33 -18.20
C GLU A 58 -10.71 28.98 -17.03
N GLU A 59 -11.29 29.02 -15.83
CA GLU A 59 -10.60 29.52 -14.63
C GLU A 59 -9.52 28.54 -14.14
N LEU A 60 -9.76 27.23 -14.28
CA LEU A 60 -8.79 26.19 -13.90
C LEU A 60 -7.56 26.25 -14.80
N THR A 61 -7.76 26.33 -16.12
CA THR A 61 -6.67 26.40 -17.10
C THR A 61 -5.81 27.65 -16.91
N SER A 62 -6.42 28.80 -16.61
CA SER A 62 -5.68 30.03 -16.31
C SER A 62 -4.81 29.89 -15.06
N ARG A 63 -5.35 29.30 -13.98
CA ARG A 63 -4.58 29.03 -12.75
C ARG A 63 -3.51 27.96 -12.95
N GLN A 64 -3.79 26.97 -13.77
CA GLN A 64 -2.84 25.91 -14.13
C GLN A 64 -1.65 26.48 -14.90
N GLU A 65 -1.87 27.36 -15.87
CA GLU A 65 -0.79 27.99 -16.62
C GLU A 65 0.05 28.92 -15.73
N GLN A 66 -0.59 29.66 -14.81
CA GLN A 66 0.14 30.45 -13.81
C GLN A 66 1.01 29.59 -12.91
N THR A 67 0.49 28.48 -12.38
CA THR A 67 1.28 27.57 -11.52
C THR A 67 2.41 26.88 -12.28
N LEU A 68 2.16 26.43 -13.52
CA LEU A 68 3.19 25.88 -14.40
C LEU A 68 4.30 26.90 -14.66
N SER A 69 3.97 28.15 -14.97
CA SER A 69 4.97 29.20 -15.21
C SER A 69 5.84 29.49 -13.98
N ILE A 70 5.29 29.36 -12.76
CA ILE A 70 6.04 29.51 -11.50
C ILE A 70 6.98 28.31 -11.31
N LEU A 71 6.50 27.10 -11.59
CA LEU A 71 7.29 25.87 -11.55
C LEU A 71 8.43 25.92 -12.55
N GLU A 72 8.19 26.36 -13.78
CA GLU A 72 9.22 26.58 -14.79
C GLU A 72 10.28 27.58 -14.30
N LYS A 73 9.85 28.73 -13.77
CA LYS A 73 10.76 29.74 -13.22
C LYS A 73 11.55 29.27 -11.99
N LYS A 74 11.09 28.24 -11.25
CA LYS A 74 11.78 27.73 -10.06
C LYS A 74 12.64 26.49 -10.33
N CYS A 75 12.16 25.54 -11.12
CA CYS A 75 12.84 24.28 -11.42
C CYS A 75 13.75 24.37 -12.65
N PHE A 76 13.39 25.18 -13.65
CA PHE A 76 14.12 25.26 -14.93
C PHE A 76 14.85 26.60 -15.12
N SER A 77 14.73 27.53 -14.16
CA SER A 77 15.59 28.72 -14.18
C SER A 77 17.03 28.30 -13.96
N ASN A 78 17.80 28.57 -15.01
CA ASN A 78 19.14 28.12 -15.34
C ASN A 78 20.23 28.67 -14.39
N LYS A 79 20.01 28.63 -13.07
CA LYS A 79 21.11 28.57 -12.13
C LYS A 79 21.68 27.19 -12.31
N LYS A 80 22.76 27.11 -13.11
CA LYS A 80 23.75 26.04 -13.10
C LYS A 80 23.77 25.47 -11.69
N ILE A 81 23.06 24.36 -11.48
CA ILE A 81 23.16 23.61 -10.24
C ILE A 81 24.64 23.36 -10.16
N SER A 82 25.22 23.98 -9.15
CA SER A 82 26.63 23.97 -8.87
C SER A 82 27.03 22.50 -8.75
N PHE A 83 27.44 21.92 -9.87
CA PHE A 83 28.29 20.73 -9.97
C PHE A 83 29.63 20.96 -9.23
N TRP A 84 29.77 22.10 -8.55
CA TRP A 84 30.87 22.49 -7.69
C TRP A 84 30.59 22.30 -6.20
N ARG A 85 29.47 21.68 -5.80
CA ARG A 85 29.31 21.15 -4.43
C ARG A 85 29.71 19.67 -4.30
N LYS A 86 30.79 19.28 -4.97
CA LYS A 86 31.61 18.10 -4.64
C LYS A 86 32.89 18.06 -5.49
N LYS A 87 33.78 19.04 -5.28
CA LYS A 87 35.21 18.71 -5.26
C LYS A 87 35.43 17.85 -4.01
N LEU A 88 35.13 16.56 -4.12
CA LEU A 88 35.72 15.58 -3.23
C LEU A 88 37.08 15.27 -3.85
N GLU A 89 38.05 16.11 -3.52
CA GLU A 89 39.44 15.94 -3.89
C GLU A 89 39.99 14.76 -3.08
N VAL A 90 39.71 13.55 -3.54
CA VAL A 90 40.35 12.35 -3.01
C VAL A 90 41.62 12.15 -3.80
N SER A 91 42.70 12.76 -3.31
CA SER A 91 44.05 12.33 -3.61
C SER A 91 44.23 10.94 -3.00
N ILE A 92 44.14 9.89 -3.82
CA ILE A 92 44.65 8.56 -3.45
C ILE A 92 45.76 8.21 -4.45
N PRO A 93 47.03 8.24 -4.02
CA PRO A 93 48.12 7.60 -4.75
C PRO A 93 47.98 6.08 -4.62
N SER A 94 48.15 5.38 -5.75
CA SER A 94 48.54 3.98 -5.88
C SER A 94 47.82 2.93 -5.00
N MET A 95 46.65 2.46 -5.45
CA MET A 95 46.17 1.11 -5.12
C MET A 95 45.21 0.57 -6.20
N VAL A 96 45.64 0.55 -7.46
CA VAL A 96 44.89 -0.09 -8.56
C VAL A 96 45.75 -1.19 -9.18
N THR A 97 46.01 -2.25 -8.42
CA THR A 97 46.67 -3.46 -8.96
C THR A 97 46.13 -4.76 -8.38
N ALA A 98 44.98 -4.75 -7.70
CA ALA A 98 44.43 -5.97 -7.09
C ALA A 98 43.27 -6.61 -7.90
N ALA A 99 42.56 -5.84 -8.74
CA ALA A 99 41.39 -6.38 -9.44
C ALA A 99 41.73 -7.23 -10.69
N ALA A 100 42.81 -6.91 -11.41
CA ALA A 100 43.22 -7.66 -12.59
C ALA A 100 43.76 -9.06 -12.25
N GLY A 101 44.40 -9.24 -11.09
CA GLY A 101 44.91 -10.54 -10.66
C GLY A 101 43.80 -11.53 -10.34
N ILE A 102 42.72 -11.07 -9.70
CA ILE A 102 41.59 -11.91 -9.31
C ILE A 102 40.87 -12.45 -10.56
N ILE A 103 40.65 -11.62 -11.58
CA ILE A 103 39.97 -12.02 -12.82
C ILE A 103 40.77 -13.09 -13.58
N VAL A 104 42.10 -12.96 -13.67
CA VAL A 104 42.96 -13.95 -14.35
C VAL A 104 42.98 -15.30 -13.61
N VAL A 105 42.98 -15.28 -12.26
CA VAL A 105 42.90 -16.51 -11.46
C VAL A 105 41.56 -17.21 -11.65
N PHE A 106 40.43 -16.50 -11.64
CA PHE A 106 39.12 -17.11 -11.82
C PHE A 106 38.92 -17.70 -13.23
N ILE A 107 39.36 -17.00 -14.28
CA ILE A 107 39.24 -17.49 -15.67
C ILE A 107 40.19 -18.68 -15.91
N GLY A 108 41.43 -18.62 -15.41
CA GLY A 108 42.38 -19.72 -15.53
C GLY A 108 41.95 -20.98 -14.78
N SER A 109 41.37 -20.82 -13.59
CA SER A 109 40.82 -21.94 -12.79
C SER A 109 39.62 -22.59 -13.47
N PHE A 110 38.72 -21.79 -14.04
CA PHE A 110 37.54 -22.27 -14.75
C PHE A 110 37.90 -23.01 -16.05
N ALA A 111 38.92 -22.54 -16.78
CA ALA A 111 39.38 -23.20 -18.00
C ALA A 111 40.07 -24.56 -17.72
N LEU A 112 40.71 -24.72 -16.56
CA LEU A 112 41.41 -25.96 -16.18
C LEU A 112 40.55 -26.97 -15.41
N PHE A 113 39.52 -26.52 -14.67
CA PHE A 113 38.68 -27.38 -13.83
C PHE A 113 37.18 -27.37 -14.22
N GLY A 114 36.82 -26.72 -15.32
CA GLY A 114 35.44 -26.57 -15.80
C GLY A 114 34.84 -27.84 -16.40
N SER A 115 34.63 -28.87 -15.59
CA SER A 115 33.62 -29.90 -15.83
C SER A 115 33.09 -30.42 -14.50
N SER A 116 32.14 -29.68 -13.92
CA SER A 116 31.15 -30.27 -13.02
C SER A 116 29.86 -29.48 -13.08
N SER A 117 28.81 -30.21 -13.41
CA SER A 117 27.45 -29.78 -13.68
C SER A 117 26.69 -29.34 -12.42
N SER A 118 25.63 -28.58 -12.69
CA SER A 118 24.44 -28.34 -11.86
C SER A 118 24.62 -27.57 -10.56
N ASN A 119 24.00 -26.38 -10.49
CA ASN A 119 22.81 -26.11 -9.66
C ASN A 119 22.53 -24.60 -9.70
N THR A 120 21.56 -24.20 -10.51
CA THR A 120 21.00 -22.83 -10.53
C THR A 120 19.94 -22.73 -9.44
N SER A 121 20.29 -22.12 -8.31
CA SER A 121 19.33 -21.66 -7.31
C SER A 121 19.19 -20.16 -7.41
N ASP A 122 17.95 -19.71 -7.66
CA ASP A 122 17.53 -18.31 -7.69
C ASP A 122 17.99 -17.54 -6.45
N ILE A 123 18.62 -16.39 -6.68
CA ILE A 123 19.11 -15.49 -5.64
C ILE A 123 17.94 -14.58 -5.24
N MET A 124 17.31 -14.85 -4.10
CA MET A 124 16.48 -13.86 -3.39
C MET A 124 17.32 -13.07 -2.39
N PRO A 125 17.06 -11.77 -2.15
CA PRO A 125 17.77 -11.00 -1.15
C PRO A 125 17.22 -11.30 0.25
N SER A 126 18.06 -11.91 1.10
CA SER A 126 17.77 -12.09 2.52
C SER A 126 18.09 -10.80 3.28
N PHE A 127 17.09 -10.22 3.95
CA PHE A 127 17.26 -9.09 4.86
C PHE A 127 17.83 -9.62 6.18
N SER A 128 19.04 -9.19 6.56
CA SER A 128 19.67 -9.56 7.82
C SER A 128 19.00 -8.82 8.99
N ALA A 129 18.20 -9.53 9.76
CA ALA A 129 17.59 -9.05 10.99
C ALA A 129 18.65 -8.96 12.11
N GLN A 130 19.55 -7.98 12.02
CA GLN A 130 20.43 -7.62 13.13
C GLN A 130 20.74 -6.12 13.13
N ALA A 131 19.71 -5.33 13.38
CA ALA A 131 19.82 -3.94 13.83
C ALA A 131 18.65 -3.66 14.79
N GLY A 132 18.96 -3.06 15.94
CA GLY A 132 18.13 -3.02 17.15
C GLY A 132 16.64 -2.71 16.95
N SER A 133 15.80 -3.61 17.44
CA SER A 133 14.35 -3.59 17.33
C SER A 133 13.68 -3.03 18.59
N GLU A 134 14.08 -1.86 19.06
CA GLU A 134 13.38 -1.23 20.19
C GLU A 134 12.24 -0.30 19.72
N ASN A 135 12.23 0.14 18.45
CA ASN A 135 11.20 1.06 17.94
C ASN A 135 10.67 0.76 16.52
N VAL A 136 10.94 -0.43 15.98
CA VAL A 136 10.45 -0.81 14.64
C VAL A 136 9.36 -1.88 14.77
N HIS A 137 8.10 -1.45 14.79
CA HIS A 137 6.98 -2.36 14.56
C HIS A 137 6.83 -2.59 13.06
N LEU A 138 7.19 -3.79 12.60
CA LEU A 138 6.83 -4.26 11.26
C LEU A 138 5.31 -4.47 11.23
N VAL A 139 4.57 -3.53 10.65
CA VAL A 139 3.14 -3.69 10.36
C VAL A 139 3.01 -4.62 9.15
N SER A 140 3.14 -5.92 9.41
CA SER A 140 2.64 -6.95 8.49
C SER A 140 1.17 -7.14 8.81
N THR A 141 0.31 -6.34 8.17
CA THR A 141 -1.13 -6.59 8.13
C THR A 141 -1.39 -7.85 7.29
N LYS A 142 -1.18 -9.00 7.92
CA LYS A 142 -2.02 -10.16 7.64
C LYS A 142 -3.26 -9.92 8.48
N GLU A 143 -4.34 -9.49 7.84
CA GLU A 143 -5.65 -9.45 8.49
C GLU A 143 -6.02 -10.89 8.89
N GLN A 144 -5.62 -11.28 10.09
CA GLN A 144 -6.15 -12.44 10.77
C GLN A 144 -7.43 -11.93 11.41
N GLY A 145 -8.54 -12.22 10.73
CA GLY A 145 -9.86 -11.94 11.25
C GLY A 145 -10.05 -12.61 12.63
N LEU A 146 -11.01 -12.06 13.37
CA LEU A 146 -11.41 -12.51 14.72
C LEU A 146 -11.92 -13.96 14.76
N ASP A 147 -12.00 -14.63 13.61
CA ASP A 147 -12.31 -16.03 13.38
C ASP A 147 -11.11 -16.98 13.58
N ALA A 148 -9.88 -16.47 13.68
CA ALA A 148 -8.69 -17.28 13.90
C ALA A 148 -8.41 -17.64 15.37
N TYR A 149 -9.08 -16.97 16.32
CA TYR A 149 -8.87 -17.21 17.75
C TYR A 149 -10.03 -18.00 18.33
N SER A 150 -9.70 -19.11 19.00
CA SER A 150 -10.71 -19.84 19.77
C SER A 150 -11.13 -19.00 20.98
N LEU A 151 -12.38 -19.14 21.42
CA LEU A 151 -12.92 -18.39 22.56
C LEU A 151 -12.04 -18.57 23.81
N GLU A 152 -11.47 -19.76 23.98
CA GLU A 152 -10.60 -20.14 25.07
C GLU A 152 -9.27 -19.38 25.04
N GLU A 153 -8.71 -19.16 23.85
CA GLU A 153 -7.46 -18.42 23.68
C GLU A 153 -7.65 -16.93 24.00
N ILE A 154 -8.79 -16.37 23.59
CA ILE A 154 -9.20 -15.00 23.94
C ILE A 154 -9.39 -14.87 25.46
N MET A 155 -10.07 -15.82 26.11
CA MET A 155 -10.26 -15.81 27.57
C MET A 155 -8.93 -15.88 28.32
N LYS A 156 -8.05 -16.80 27.93
CA LYS A 156 -6.74 -16.96 28.56
C LYS A 156 -5.88 -15.71 28.42
N TYR A 157 -5.96 -15.05 27.27
CA TYR A 157 -5.28 -13.78 27.04
C TYR A 157 -5.80 -12.66 27.96
N LEU A 158 -7.12 -12.51 28.06
CA LEU A 158 -7.74 -11.47 28.90
C LEU A 158 -7.50 -11.69 30.39
N ASP A 159 -7.53 -12.94 30.85
CA ASP A 159 -7.23 -13.31 32.23
C ASP A 159 -5.75 -13.07 32.58
N SER A 160 -4.82 -13.38 31.66
CA SER A 160 -3.39 -13.06 31.84
C SER A 160 -3.10 -11.56 31.95
N LYS A 161 -4.02 -10.71 31.47
CA LYS A 161 -3.97 -9.26 31.57
C LYS A 161 -4.70 -8.71 32.81
N GLY A 162 -5.27 -9.58 33.64
CA GLY A 162 -5.94 -9.23 34.90
C GLY A 162 -7.36 -8.70 34.73
N TYR A 163 -8.01 -8.95 33.59
CA TYR A 163 -9.40 -8.57 33.37
C TYR A 163 -10.35 -9.68 33.83
N ASN A 164 -11.37 -9.30 34.59
CA ASN A 164 -12.49 -10.19 34.89
C ASN A 164 -13.50 -10.15 33.72
N VAL A 165 -13.75 -11.29 33.09
CA VAL A 165 -14.57 -11.38 31.88
C VAL A 165 -15.90 -12.07 32.19
N ASP A 166 -16.99 -11.32 32.13
CA ASP A 166 -18.36 -11.84 32.25
C ASP A 166 -18.97 -12.09 30.86
N ILE A 167 -19.47 -13.30 30.62
CA ILE A 167 -20.05 -13.69 29.32
C ILE A 167 -21.56 -13.78 29.47
N SER A 168 -22.30 -12.94 28.75
CA SER A 168 -23.76 -13.00 28.67
C SER A 168 -24.21 -13.52 27.31
N ILE A 169 -24.71 -14.76 27.28
CA ILE A 169 -25.25 -15.36 26.07
C ILE A 169 -26.69 -14.86 25.90
N LYS A 170 -26.92 -13.96 24.94
CA LYS A 170 -28.29 -13.57 24.55
C LYS A 170 -28.91 -14.67 23.70
N GLY A 171 -29.80 -15.48 24.28
CA GLY A 171 -30.77 -16.25 23.48
C GLY A 171 -31.11 -17.69 23.86
N LEU A 172 -30.95 -18.14 25.11
CA LEU A 172 -31.57 -19.40 25.53
C LEU A 172 -32.77 -19.10 26.43
N LYS A 173 -33.98 -19.26 25.88
CA LYS A 173 -35.16 -19.48 26.73
C LYS A 173 -34.91 -20.78 27.51
N PRO A 174 -35.09 -20.80 28.84
CA PRO A 174 -34.99 -22.05 29.58
C PRO A 174 -36.03 -23.01 29.01
N ILE A 175 -35.58 -24.20 28.65
CA ILE A 175 -36.45 -25.34 28.37
C ILE A 175 -36.85 -25.84 29.76
N GLU A 176 -38.11 -25.62 30.15
CA GLU A 176 -38.74 -26.35 31.27
C GLU A 176 -38.89 -27.84 30.93
#